data_AF-A0A7C3QZQ2-F1
#
_entry.id   AF-A0A7C3QZQ2-F1
#
_cell.length_a   1.000
_cell.length_b   1.000
_cell.length_c   1.000
_cell.angle_alpha   90.00
_cell.angle_beta   90.00
_cell.angle_gamma   90.00
#
_symmetry.space_group_name_H-M   'P 1'
#
loop_
_entity.id
_entity.type
_entity.pdbx_description
1 polymer ?
#
loop_
_entity_poly.entity_id
_entity_poly.type
_entity_poly.pdbx_seq_one_letter_code
_entity_poly.pdbx_strand_id
1 'polypeptide(L)' 'MMLTKHPCFDKEASKTYGRMHLPVAPRCNISCNYCNRKFDCSNEC' A
#
# COMPACT_ATOMS: atom_id res chain seq x y z
N MET A 1 2.62 -12.94 13.06
CA MET A 1 2.11 -11.54 12.98
C MET A 1 0.71 -11.53 13.53
N MET A 2 0.40 -10.62 14.45
CA MET A 2 -0.94 -10.52 15.05
C MET A 2 -1.84 -9.73 14.08
N LEU A 3 -2.78 -10.40 13.40
CA LEU A 3 -3.69 -9.75 12.45
C LEU A 3 -4.48 -8.60 13.09
N THR A 4 -4.84 -8.76 14.37
CA THR A 4 -5.61 -7.80 15.17
C THR A 4 -4.93 -6.46 15.39
N LYS A 5 -3.63 -6.33 15.10
CA LYS A 5 -2.88 -5.06 15.22
C LYS A 5 -2.52 -4.46 13.86
N HIS A 6 -2.83 -5.14 12.76
CA HIS A 6 -2.44 -4.66 11.45
C HIS A 6 -3.56 -3.79 10.84
N PRO A 7 -3.29 -2.51 10.53
CA PRO A 7 -4.34 -1.57 10.13
C PRO A 7 -5.04 -1.92 8.82
N CYS A 8 -4.46 -2.76 7.97
CA CYS A 8 -5.11 -3.23 6.74
C CYS A 8 -6.05 -4.43 6.94
N PHE A 9 -5.94 -5.15 8.06
CA PHE A 9 -6.64 -6.43 8.26
C PHE A 9 -7.66 -6.40 9.40
N ASP A 10 -7.65 -5.34 10.21
CA ASP A 10 -8.57 -5.17 11.33
C ASP A 10 -9.14 -3.74 11.37
N LYS A 11 -10.46 -3.64 11.49
CA LYS A 11 -11.21 -2.37 11.44
C LYS A 11 -10.92 -1.49 12.65
N GLU A 12 -10.72 -2.07 13.83
CA GLU A 12 -10.36 -1.31 15.04
C GLU A 12 -8.88 -0.91 15.01
N ALA A 13 -8.02 -1.78 14.48
CA ALA A 13 -6.60 -1.48 14.30
C ALA A 13 -6.36 -0.31 13.35
N SER A 14 -7.19 -0.13 12.30
CA SER A 14 -7.06 0.98 11.34
C SER A 14 -7.16 2.38 11.98
N LYS A 15 -7.80 2.48 13.16
CA LYS A 15 -7.96 3.73 13.92
C LYS A 15 -6.86 3.96 14.96
N THR A 16 -6.11 2.92 15.30
CA THR A 16 -5.21 2.90 16.46
C THR A 16 -3.74 2.65 16.08
N TYR A 17 -3.48 2.03 14.93
CA TYR A 17 -2.14 1.71 14.45
C TYR A 17 -1.92 2.29 13.05
N GLY A 18 -0.72 2.83 12.82
CA GLY A 18 -0.29 3.38 11.53
C GLY A 18 0.67 2.44 10.79
N ARG A 19 0.71 2.57 9.46
CA ARG A 19 1.75 1.97 8.60
C ARG A 19 2.32 3.05 7.68
N MET A 20 3.60 2.95 7.35
CA MET A 20 4.26 3.81 6.38
C MET A 20 4.79 2.96 5.24
N HIS A 21 4.65 3.45 4.01
CA HIS A 21 5.28 2.85 2.85
C HIS A 21 6.56 3.61 2.56
N LEU A 22 7.60 2.88 2.16
CA LEU A 22 8.85 3.48 1.74
C LEU A 22 8.98 3.29 0.22
N PRO A 23 9.10 4.38 -0.57
CA PRO A 23 9.12 4.30 -2.03
C PRO A 23 10.49 3.82 -2.52
N VAL A 24 10.74 2.52 -2.41
CA VAL A 24 12.01 1.88 -2.79
C VAL A 24 11.94 1.14 -4.13
N ALA A 25 10.75 1.02 -4.72
CA ALA A 25 10.48 0.23 -5.92
C ALA A 25 10.01 1.09 -7.12
N PRO A 26 10.93 1.77 -7.84
CA PRO A 26 10.58 2.69 -8.93
C PRO A 26 10.19 2.00 -10.25
N ARG A 27 10.22 0.66 -10.31
CA ARG A 27 10.01 -0.10 -11.53
C ARG A 27 9.07 -1.28 -11.28
N CYS A 28 8.11 -1.46 -12.19
CA CYS A 28 7.25 -2.63 -12.27
C CYS A 28 7.59 -3.48 -13.50
N ASN A 29 7.53 -4.81 -13.36
CA ASN A 29 7.79 -5.77 -14.43
C ASN A 29 6.58 -6.01 -15.37
N ILE A 30 5.38 -5.66 -14.94
CA ILE A 30 4.13 -5.77 -15.71
C ILE A 30 3.50 -4.40 -15.97
N SER A 31 2.79 -4.26 -17.09
CA SER A 31 2.04 -3.05 -17.42
C SER A 31 0.55 -3.32 -17.30
N CYS A 32 -0.10 -2.71 -16.30
CA CYS A 32 -1.55 -2.80 -16.11
C CYS A 32 -2.27 -1.74 -16.95
N ASN A 33 -3.46 -2.04 -17.47
CA ASN A 33 -4.24 -1.09 -18.28
C ASN A 33 -4.70 0.16 -17.52
N TYR A 34 -4.70 0.12 -16.19
CA TYR A 34 -5.11 1.22 -15.32
C TYR A 34 -3.93 1.92 -14.62
N CYS A 35 -2.69 1.47 -14.84
CA CYS A 35 -1.51 2.03 -14.20
C CYS A 35 -0.76 2.93 -15.19
N ASN A 36 -0.69 4.23 -14.90
CA ASN A 36 0.15 5.16 -15.65
C ASN A 36 1.43 5.45 -14.87
N ARG A 37 2.55 4.86 -15.30
CA ARG A 37 3.87 4.95 -14.64
C ARG A 37 4.50 6.36 -14.64
N LYS A 38 3.86 7.34 -15.27
CA LYS A 38 4.26 8.76 -15.18
C LYS A 38 3.80 9.44 -13.88
N PHE A 39 2.82 8.85 -13.22
CA PHE A 39 2.34 9.26 -11.90
C PHE A 39 2.68 8.16 -10.91
N ASP A 40 3.04 8.52 -9.67
CA ASP A 40 3.12 7.53 -8.59
C ASP A 40 1.82 6.71 -8.61
N CYS A 41 1.99 5.40 -8.64
CA CYS A 41 0.89 4.47 -8.88
C CYS A 41 -0.24 4.80 -7.90
N SER A 42 -1.43 5.16 -8.39
CA SER A 42 -2.55 5.60 -7.53
C SER A 42 -3.05 4.52 -6.55
N ASN A 43 -2.46 3.33 -6.60
CA ASN A 43 -2.72 2.21 -5.71
C ASN A 43 -1.64 2.07 -4.61
N GLU A 44 -0.65 2.97 -4.54
CA GLU A 44 0.29 3.06 -3.42
C GLU A 44 -0.32 3.95 -2.31
N CYS A 45 -1.30 3.38 -1.61
CA CYS A 45 -1.88 3.92 -0.36
C CYS A 45 -1.51 3.04 0.85
#